data_AF-A0A848WIG7-F1
#
_entry.id   AF-A0A848WIG7-F1
#
_cell.length_a   1.000
_cell.length_b   1.000
_cell.length_c   1.000
_cell.angle_alpha   90.00
_cell.angle_beta   90.00
_cell.angle_gamma   90.00
#
_symmetry.space_group_name_H-M   'P 1'
#
loop_
_entity.id
_entity.type
_entity.pdbx_description
1 polymer ?
#
loop_
_entity_poly.entity_id
_entity_poly.type
_entity_poly.pdbx_seq_one_letter_code
_entity_poly.pdbx_strand_id
1 'polypeptide(L)'
;MRLLIVNPNTSHGVTDKIQSAANEVAMGKDRFTTRSAAFGPKLIVTQADAERAAKGVVETVKSHSQPCDGVILASFGDTGAREVRQLRPDIPVIGIASAAFSVVRSLAGPFGIVTFGENLVPGLRNKAIEAGLSENLMLISAVKSHEIGDPGTVQMRFK
;
A
#
# COMPACT_ATOMS: atom_id res chain seq x y z
N MET A 1 -7.89 -18.64 -3.54
CA MET A 1 -8.37 -17.80 -2.42
C MET A 1 -9.03 -16.53 -2.95
N ARG A 2 -9.81 -15.82 -2.13
CA ARG A 2 -10.49 -14.57 -2.47
C ARG A 2 -9.89 -13.44 -1.65
N LEU A 3 -9.20 -12.48 -2.26
CA LEU A 3 -8.61 -11.35 -1.53
C LEU A 3 -9.27 -10.04 -1.94
N LEU A 4 -9.59 -9.22 -0.95
CA LEU A 4 -9.91 -7.82 -1.14
C LEU A 4 -8.61 -7.02 -1.05
N ILE A 5 -8.24 -6.31 -2.10
CA ILE A 5 -7.07 -5.43 -2.13
C ILE A 5 -7.57 -4.00 -2.06
N VAL A 6 -7.22 -3.26 -1.03
CA VAL A 6 -7.65 -1.86 -0.87
C VAL A 6 -6.47 -0.94 -1.16
N ASN A 7 -6.59 -0.15 -2.22
CA ASN A 7 -5.76 1.04 -2.44
C ASN A 7 -6.21 2.14 -1.47
N PRO A 8 -5.37 2.59 -0.52
CA PRO A 8 -5.80 3.59 0.46
C PRO A 8 -6.00 5.00 -0.08
N ASN A 9 -5.56 5.29 -1.31
CA ASN A 9 -5.86 6.56 -1.98
C ASN A 9 -7.05 6.43 -2.95
N THR A 10 -7.50 7.56 -3.48
CA THR A 10 -8.66 7.64 -4.41
C THR A 10 -8.27 7.64 -5.89
N SER A 11 -7.01 7.36 -6.25
CA SER A 11 -6.59 7.30 -7.66
C SER A 11 -7.05 6.00 -8.32
N HIS A 12 -7.89 6.12 -9.35
CA HIS A 12 -8.27 5.00 -10.21
C HIS A 12 -7.07 4.38 -10.91
N GLY A 13 -6.17 5.21 -11.47
CA GLY A 13 -4.98 4.70 -12.16
C GLY A 13 -4.04 3.91 -11.26
N VAL A 14 -3.92 4.26 -9.97
CA VAL A 14 -3.18 3.44 -9.00
C VAL A 14 -3.92 2.13 -8.70
N THR A 15 -5.24 2.20 -8.54
CA THR A 15 -6.10 1.03 -8.27
C THR A 15 -6.00 0.00 -9.40
N ASP A 16 -6.04 0.45 -10.66
CA ASP A 16 -5.94 -0.42 -11.84
C ASP A 16 -4.57 -1.11 -11.92
N LYS A 17 -3.49 -0.38 -11.59
CA LYS A 17 -2.14 -0.97 -11.54
C LYS A 17 -2.00 -2.01 -10.44
N ILE A 18 -2.58 -1.76 -9.28
CA ILE A 18 -2.60 -2.74 -8.19
C ILE A 18 -3.34 -4.00 -8.63
N GLN A 19 -4.49 -3.86 -9.31
CA GLN A 19 -5.21 -5.00 -9.87
C GLN A 19 -4.38 -5.75 -10.91
N SER A 20 -3.68 -5.05 -11.80
CA SER A 20 -2.79 -5.67 -12.80
C SER A 20 -1.70 -6.50 -12.13
N ALA A 21 -0.97 -5.90 -11.17
CA ALA A 21 0.10 -6.59 -10.44
C ALA A 21 -0.42 -7.80 -9.64
N ALA A 22 -1.61 -7.70 -9.05
CA ALA A 22 -2.25 -8.83 -8.38
C ALA A 22 -2.60 -9.95 -9.36
N ASN A 23 -3.12 -9.62 -10.54
CA ASN A 23 -3.50 -10.60 -11.56
C ASN A 23 -2.28 -11.35 -12.13
N GLU A 24 -1.13 -10.68 -12.27
CA GLU A 24 0.12 -11.28 -12.76
C GLU A 24 0.62 -12.44 -11.87
N VAL A 25 0.30 -12.42 -10.57
CA VAL A 25 0.71 -13.44 -9.61
C VAL A 25 -0.43 -14.39 -9.21
N ALA A 26 -1.65 -14.20 -9.74
CA ALA A 26 -2.79 -15.02 -9.40
C ALA A 26 -2.63 -16.46 -9.90
N MET A 27 -2.91 -17.45 -9.04
CA MET A 27 -2.81 -18.86 -9.40
C MET A 27 -4.20 -19.52 -9.45
N GLY A 28 -4.43 -20.37 -10.45
CA GLY A 28 -5.59 -21.28 -10.52
C GLY A 28 -6.94 -20.65 -10.16
N LYS A 29 -7.37 -20.85 -8.91
CA LYS A 29 -8.69 -20.40 -8.39
C LYS A 29 -8.62 -19.09 -7.59
N ASP A 30 -7.51 -18.37 -7.64
CA ASP A 30 -7.39 -17.08 -6.97
C ASP A 30 -8.31 -16.04 -7.61
N ARG A 31 -8.93 -15.21 -6.76
CA ARG A 31 -9.85 -14.15 -7.14
C ARG A 31 -9.48 -12.91 -6.34
N PHE A 32 -9.02 -11.88 -7.04
CA PHE A 32 -8.60 -10.63 -6.42
C PHE A 32 -9.53 -9.51 -6.84
N THR A 33 -10.11 -8.84 -5.84
CA THR A 33 -10.96 -7.67 -6.05
C THR A 33 -10.23 -6.46 -5.50
N THR A 34 -9.78 -5.56 -6.38
CA THR A 34 -9.14 -4.32 -5.97
C THR A 34 -10.15 -3.18 -5.90
N ARG A 35 -10.12 -2.38 -4.82
CA ARG A 35 -10.94 -1.18 -4.64
C ARG A 35 -10.11 -0.03 -4.10
N SER A 36 -10.43 1.20 -4.48
CA SER A 36 -9.91 2.39 -3.82
C SER A 36 -10.60 2.66 -2.48
N ALA A 37 -10.01 3.52 -1.66
CA ALA A 37 -10.69 4.10 -0.50
C ALA A 37 -11.96 4.83 -0.94
N ALA A 38 -13.03 4.74 -0.13
CA ALA A 38 -14.32 5.33 -0.45
C ALA A 38 -14.25 6.87 -0.55
N PHE A 39 -13.36 7.46 0.24
CA PHE A 39 -12.99 8.86 0.19
C PHE A 39 -11.56 9.01 0.72
N GLY A 40 -10.95 10.18 0.50
CA GLY A 40 -9.60 10.46 0.96
C GLY A 40 -8.79 11.19 -0.11
N PRO A 41 -7.49 11.40 0.15
CA PRO A 41 -6.62 12.08 -0.79
C PRO A 41 -6.29 11.19 -1.99
N LYS A 42 -5.93 11.83 -3.12
CA LYS A 42 -5.42 11.13 -4.32
C LYS A 42 -4.02 10.57 -4.11
N LEU A 43 -3.25 11.17 -3.20
CA LEU A 43 -1.92 10.73 -2.78
C LEU A 43 -1.76 10.99 -1.28
N ILE A 44 -1.21 10.02 -0.55
CA ILE A 44 -0.99 10.13 0.89
C ILE A 44 0.45 10.56 1.12
N VAL A 45 0.64 11.76 1.68
CA VAL A 45 1.97 12.33 1.94
C VAL A 45 2.16 12.66 3.41
N THR A 46 1.11 13.16 4.05
CA THR A 46 1.14 13.63 5.44
C THR A 46 0.45 12.65 6.39
N GLN A 47 0.65 12.83 7.69
CA GLN A 47 -0.08 12.08 8.71
C GLN A 47 -1.60 12.33 8.64
N ALA A 48 -2.01 13.58 8.39
CA ALA A 48 -3.42 13.93 8.22
C ALA A 48 -4.04 13.24 6.99
N ASP A 49 -3.28 13.11 5.90
CA ASP A 49 -3.70 12.32 4.73
C ASP A 49 -3.92 10.85 5.11
N ALA A 50 -2.99 10.26 5.87
CA ALA A 50 -3.07 8.87 6.30
C ALA A 50 -4.28 8.61 7.21
N GLU A 51 -4.57 9.51 8.15
CA GLU A 51 -5.74 9.43 9.02
C GLU A 51 -7.06 9.52 8.24
N ARG A 52 -7.13 10.44 7.27
CA ARG A 52 -8.31 10.57 6.40
C ARG A 52 -8.47 9.35 5.49
N ALA A 53 -7.39 8.87 4.90
CA ALA A 53 -7.37 7.67 4.07
C ALA A 53 -7.77 6.42 4.85
N ALA A 54 -7.31 6.25 6.09
CA ALA A 54 -7.68 5.11 6.93
C ALA A 54 -9.20 5.01 7.14
N LYS A 55 -9.89 6.14 7.36
CA LYS A 55 -11.36 6.17 7.45
C LYS A 55 -12.02 5.73 6.14
N GLY A 56 -11.49 6.18 5.00
CA GLY A 56 -11.96 5.78 3.66
C GLY A 56 -11.73 4.29 3.36
N VAL A 57 -10.60 3.73 3.80
CA VAL A 57 -10.29 2.29 3.72
C VAL A 57 -11.32 1.48 4.51
N VAL A 58 -11.59 1.87 5.76
CA VAL A 58 -12.59 1.19 6.60
C VAL A 58 -13.96 1.18 5.93
N GLU A 59 -14.38 2.28 5.33
CA GLU A 59 -15.66 2.35 4.61
C GLU A 59 -15.69 1.47 3.35
N THR A 60 -14.58 1.38 2.61
CA THR A 60 -14.43 0.44 1.49
C THR A 60 -14.56 -1.02 1.97
N VAL A 61 -13.95 -1.37 3.10
CA VAL A 61 -14.04 -2.73 3.65
C VAL A 61 -15.45 -3.04 4.14
N LYS A 62 -16.11 -2.10 4.83
CA LYS A 62 -17.51 -2.26 5.30
C LYS A 62 -18.50 -2.44 4.15
N SER A 63 -18.32 -1.69 3.07
CA SER A 63 -19.19 -1.77 1.88
C SER A 63 -18.91 -2.99 1.00
N HIS A 64 -17.84 -3.76 1.26
CA HIS A 64 -17.55 -4.98 0.52
C HIS A 64 -18.41 -6.15 1.03
N SER A 65 -19.51 -6.43 0.34
CA SER A 65 -20.47 -7.46 0.71
C SER A 65 -20.07 -8.88 0.28
N GLN A 66 -19.10 -9.02 -0.63
CA GLN A 66 -18.65 -10.32 -1.10
C GLN A 66 -17.75 -10.97 -0.04
N PRO A 67 -17.84 -12.30 0.15
CA PRO A 67 -16.94 -12.97 1.08
C PRO A 67 -15.49 -12.93 0.54
N CYS A 68 -14.57 -12.57 1.43
CA CYS A 68 -13.13 -12.61 1.18
C CYS A 68 -12.42 -13.38 2.30
N ASP A 69 -11.35 -14.05 1.94
CA ASP A 69 -10.53 -14.88 2.82
C ASP A 69 -9.37 -14.06 3.45
N GLY A 70 -9.19 -12.81 3.02
CA GLY A 70 -8.15 -11.89 3.50
C GLY A 70 -8.24 -10.50 2.88
N VAL A 71 -7.61 -9.51 3.53
CA VAL A 71 -7.51 -8.12 3.06
C VAL A 71 -6.05 -7.71 2.88
N ILE A 72 -5.73 -7.12 1.74
CA ILE A 72 -4.44 -6.49 1.46
C ILE A 72 -4.59 -4.96 1.47
N LEU A 73 -3.71 -4.26 2.17
CA LEU A 73 -3.63 -2.80 2.16
C LEU A 73 -2.48 -2.34 1.27
N ALA A 74 -2.81 -1.77 0.12
CA ALA A 74 -1.88 -1.46 -0.96
C ALA A 74 -1.31 -0.03 -0.86
N SER A 75 -0.79 0.34 0.31
CA SER A 75 0.11 1.48 0.47
C SER A 75 1.32 1.07 1.31
N PHE A 76 2.48 1.67 1.05
CA PHE A 76 3.67 1.41 1.85
C PHE A 76 3.53 1.94 3.31
N GLY A 77 2.48 2.71 3.59
CA GLY A 77 2.14 3.12 4.96
C GLY A 77 1.35 2.06 5.75
N ASP A 78 0.90 0.97 5.12
CA ASP A 78 -0.08 0.02 5.68
C ASP A 78 -1.33 0.74 6.22
N THR A 79 -1.79 1.76 5.48
CA THR A 79 -2.80 2.72 5.94
C THR A 79 -4.14 2.03 6.27
N GLY A 80 -4.59 2.18 7.51
CA GLY A 80 -5.84 1.57 8.01
C GLY A 80 -5.69 0.14 8.54
N ALA A 81 -4.47 -0.42 8.63
CA ALA A 81 -4.26 -1.80 9.06
C ALA A 81 -4.84 -2.11 10.42
N ARG A 82 -4.65 -1.23 11.40
CA ARG A 82 -5.14 -1.42 12.76
C ARG A 82 -6.67 -1.47 12.79
N GLU A 83 -7.31 -0.50 12.13
CA GLU A 83 -8.76 -0.36 12.09
C GLU A 83 -9.41 -1.52 11.33
N VAL A 84 -8.82 -1.95 10.21
CA VAL A 84 -9.32 -3.08 9.43
C VAL A 84 -9.17 -4.40 10.19
N ARG A 85 -8.07 -4.62 10.93
CA ARG A 85 -7.91 -5.80 11.80
C ARG A 85 -8.96 -5.85 12.91
N GLN A 86 -9.31 -4.70 13.47
CA GLN A 86 -10.39 -4.61 14.46
C GLN A 86 -11.77 -4.87 13.84
N LEU A 87 -12.00 -4.39 12.62
CA LEU A 87 -13.24 -4.59 11.88
C LEU A 87 -13.42 -6.05 11.41
N ARG A 88 -12.33 -6.69 10.99
CA ARG A 88 -12.29 -8.04 10.43
C ARG A 88 -11.30 -8.92 11.19
N PRO A 89 -11.56 -9.23 12.47
CA PRO A 89 -10.69 -10.07 13.28
C PRO A 89 -10.71 -11.55 12.83
N ASP A 90 -11.68 -11.91 11.98
CA ASP A 90 -11.92 -13.24 11.45
C ASP A 90 -10.99 -13.63 10.29
N ILE A 91 -10.30 -12.66 9.66
CA ILE A 91 -9.47 -12.89 8.48
C ILE A 91 -8.13 -12.12 8.56
N PRO A 92 -7.07 -12.60 7.88
CA PRO A 92 -5.80 -11.91 7.83
C PRO A 92 -5.90 -10.55 7.11
N VAL A 93 -5.21 -9.56 7.69
CA VAL A 93 -5.06 -8.21 7.12
C VAL A 93 -3.57 -7.88 7.02
N ILE A 94 -3.06 -7.83 5.79
CA ILE A 94 -1.64 -7.64 5.49
C ILE A 94 -1.46 -6.35 4.69
N GLY A 95 -0.57 -5.47 5.14
CA GLY A 95 -0.15 -4.32 4.36
C GLY A 95 1.10 -4.63 3.54
N ILE A 96 1.23 -3.99 2.38
CA ILE A 96 2.32 -4.31 1.44
C ILE A 96 3.71 -3.93 1.99
N ALA A 97 3.83 -2.96 2.90
CA ALA A 97 5.12 -2.65 3.53
C ALA A 97 5.50 -3.74 4.52
N SER A 98 4.55 -4.17 5.37
CA SER A 98 4.76 -5.32 6.26
C SER A 98 5.19 -6.58 5.49
N ALA A 99 4.57 -6.83 4.33
CA ALA A 99 4.95 -7.95 3.45
C ALA A 99 6.37 -7.78 2.87
N ALA A 100 6.69 -6.60 2.32
CA ALA A 100 8.03 -6.31 1.78
C ALA A 100 9.12 -6.45 2.86
N PHE A 101 8.88 -5.93 4.06
CA PHE A 101 9.82 -6.04 5.17
C PHE A 101 9.99 -7.47 5.69
N SER A 102 8.96 -8.32 5.60
CA SER A 102 9.10 -9.75 5.89
C SER A 102 10.08 -10.44 4.94
N VAL A 103 10.07 -10.05 3.65
CA VAL A 103 11.05 -10.54 2.66
C VAL A 103 12.45 -10.03 2.99
N VAL A 104 12.60 -8.73 3.28
CA VAL A 104 13.90 -8.14 3.66
C VAL A 104 14.51 -8.87 4.86
N ARG A 105 13.71 -9.13 5.92
CA ARG A 105 14.16 -9.89 7.10
C ARG A 105 14.64 -11.29 6.73
N SER A 106 13.96 -11.95 5.80
CA SER A 106 14.31 -13.31 5.36
C SER A 106 15.60 -13.35 4.54
N LEU A 107 15.94 -12.27 3.83
CA LEU A 107 17.18 -12.15 3.06
C LEU A 107 18.39 -11.73 3.92
N ALA A 108 18.16 -11.19 5.13
CA ALA A 108 19.20 -10.77 6.09
C ALA A 108 20.27 -9.80 5.54
N GLY A 109 19.98 -9.10 4.45
CA GLY A 109 20.91 -8.18 3.78
C GLY A 109 20.53 -6.70 3.92
N PRO A 110 21.43 -5.78 3.53
CA PRO A 110 21.09 -4.38 3.35
C PRO A 110 20.03 -4.21 2.25
N PHE A 111 19.20 -3.18 2.35
CA PHE A 111 18.17 -2.88 1.35
C PHE A 111 18.03 -1.38 1.10
N GLY A 112 17.42 -1.03 -0.03
CA GLY A 112 17.03 0.33 -0.37
C GLY A 112 15.54 0.40 -0.69
N ILE A 113 14.93 1.58 -0.48
CA ILE A 113 13.56 1.87 -0.90
C ILE A 113 13.62 2.85 -2.07
N VAL A 114 12.94 2.52 -3.18
CA VAL A 114 12.82 3.43 -4.33
C VAL A 114 11.39 3.94 -4.40
N THR A 115 11.24 5.26 -4.53
CA THR A 115 9.95 5.96 -4.58
C THR A 115 9.97 7.07 -5.64
N PHE A 116 8.85 7.74 -5.84
CA PHE A 116 8.66 8.76 -6.89
C PHE A 116 8.51 10.19 -6.38
N GLY A 117 8.45 10.40 -5.06
CA GLY A 117 8.28 11.73 -4.47
C GLY A 117 9.17 11.93 -3.25
N GLU A 118 9.92 13.02 -3.22
CA GLU A 118 10.80 13.37 -2.09
C GLU A 118 10.02 13.56 -0.79
N ASN A 119 8.79 14.09 -0.89
CA ASN A 119 7.87 14.26 0.23
C ASN A 119 7.38 12.93 0.84
N LEU A 120 7.56 11.79 0.17
CA LEU A 120 7.25 10.46 0.70
C LEU A 120 8.39 9.88 1.55
N VAL A 121 9.62 10.38 1.36
CA VAL A 121 10.83 9.84 2.00
C VAL A 121 10.72 9.79 3.53
N PRO A 122 10.24 10.84 4.24
CA PRO A 122 10.11 10.78 5.69
C PRO A 122 9.18 9.66 6.16
N GLY A 123 8.03 9.49 5.50
CA GLY A 123 7.07 8.42 5.84
C GLY A 123 7.65 7.03 5.61
N LEU A 124 8.34 6.82 4.49
CA LEU A 124 9.00 5.54 4.18
C LEU A 124 10.11 5.20 5.18
N ARG A 125 10.88 6.20 5.63
CA ARG A 125 11.89 6.02 6.68
C ARG A 125 11.25 5.62 8.00
N ASN A 126 10.17 6.27 8.40
CA ASN A 126 9.42 5.92 9.61
C ASN A 126 8.90 4.49 9.56
N LYS A 127 8.43 4.02 8.40
CA LYS A 127 8.01 2.61 8.23
C LYS A 127 9.14 1.61 8.43
N ALA A 128 10.35 1.92 7.96
CA ALA A 128 11.52 1.07 8.23
C ALA A 128 11.89 1.05 9.73
N ILE A 129 11.76 2.20 10.42
CA ILE A 129 11.95 2.32 11.88
C ILE A 129 10.92 1.48 12.63
N GLU A 130 9.64 1.62 12.32
CA GLU A 130 8.55 0.83 12.92
C GLU A 130 8.76 -0.67 12.71
N ALA A 131 9.35 -1.05 11.56
CA ALA A 131 9.68 -2.43 11.25
C ALA A 131 11.00 -2.92 11.89
N GLY A 132 11.73 -2.09 12.63
CA GLY A 132 13.02 -2.45 13.24
C GLY A 132 14.11 -2.75 12.21
N LEU A 133 14.05 -2.13 11.03
CA LEU A 133 14.94 -2.38 9.89
C LEU A 133 15.81 -1.18 9.52
N SER A 134 15.83 -0.14 10.34
CA SER A 134 16.60 1.10 10.08
C SER A 134 18.08 0.85 9.82
N GLU A 135 18.70 -0.04 10.60
CA GLU A 135 20.13 -0.34 10.49
C GLU A 135 20.50 -1.04 9.18
N ASN A 136 19.54 -1.73 8.56
CA ASN A 136 19.72 -2.40 7.27
C ASN A 136 19.34 -1.51 6.09
N LEU A 137 18.70 -0.35 6.33
CA LEU A 137 18.27 0.57 5.28
C LEU A 137 19.43 1.44 4.82
N MET A 138 19.95 1.16 3.62
CA MET A 138 21.09 1.90 3.05
C MET A 138 20.68 3.25 2.46
N LEU A 139 19.54 3.30 1.78
CA LEU A 139 19.07 4.53 1.14
C LEU A 139 17.57 4.50 0.85
N ILE A 140 16.99 5.68 0.78
CA ILE A 140 15.71 5.90 0.12
C ILE A 140 15.96 6.81 -1.07
N SER A 141 15.72 6.31 -2.28
CA SER A 141 15.89 7.09 -3.50
C SER A 141 14.51 7.54 -4.01
N ALA A 142 14.34 8.84 -4.20
CA ALA A 142 13.18 9.39 -4.87
C ALA A 142 13.57 9.84 -6.28
N VAL A 143 12.73 9.52 -7.27
CA VAL A 143 12.90 10.07 -8.61
C VAL A 143 12.75 11.59 -8.55
N LYS A 144 13.73 12.33 -9.09
CA LYS A 144 13.69 13.79 -9.14
C LYS A 144 12.61 14.23 -10.13
N SER A 145 11.49 14.76 -9.62
CA SER A 145 10.40 15.27 -10.44
C SER A 145 9.78 16.51 -9.82
N HIS A 146 9.49 17.50 -10.66
CA HIS A 146 8.84 18.75 -10.25
C HIS A 146 7.30 18.64 -10.35
N GLU A 147 6.79 17.58 -11.00
CA GLU A 147 5.36 17.31 -11.12
C GLU A 147 5.00 15.95 -10.52
N ILE A 148 4.22 15.99 -9.43
CA ILE A 148 3.73 14.79 -8.76
C ILE A 148 2.55 14.19 -9.56
N GLY A 149 1.67 15.04 -10.11
CA GLY A 149 0.49 14.66 -10.91
C GLY A 149 -0.26 13.41 -10.39
N ASP A 150 -0.85 12.61 -11.27
CA ASP A 150 -1.46 11.33 -10.84
C ASP A 150 -0.37 10.28 -10.56
N PRO A 151 -0.26 9.73 -9.32
CA PRO A 151 0.66 8.63 -9.02
C PRO A 151 0.45 7.42 -9.94
N GLY A 152 -0.76 7.24 -10.49
CA GLY A 152 -1.09 6.25 -11.50
C GLY A 152 -0.35 6.41 -12.83
N THR A 153 0.41 7.48 -13.04
CA THR A 153 1.14 7.72 -14.30
C THR A 153 2.66 7.80 -14.14
N VAL A 154 3.18 7.69 -12.92
CA VAL A 154 4.62 7.79 -12.59
C VAL A 154 5.51 6.97 -13.51
N GLN A 155 5.20 5.70 -13.73
CA GLN A 155 6.02 4.81 -14.59
C GLN A 155 6.08 5.19 -16.07
N MET A 156 5.19 6.07 -16.53
CA MET A 156 5.20 6.57 -17.90
C MET A 156 6.02 7.85 -18.05
N ARG A 157 6.32 8.55 -16.94
CA ARG A 157 7.00 9.86 -16.94
C ARG A 157 8.51 9.77 -16.93
N PHE A 158 9.06 8.64 -16.47
CA PHE A 158 10.51 8.45 -16.27
C PHE A 158 11.06 7.32 -17.14
N LYS A 159 10.54 7.18 -18.37
CA LYS A 159 11.09 6.26 -19.38
C LYS A 159 12.27 6.87 -20.10
#